data_AF-A0A819YA08-F1
#
_entry.id   AF-A0A819YA08-F1
#
_cell.length_a   1.000
_cell.length_b   1.000
_cell.length_c   1.000
_cell.angle_alpha   90.00
_cell.angle_beta   90.00
_cell.angle_gamma   90.00
#
_symmetry.space_group_name_H-M   'P 1'
#
loop_
_entity.id
_entity.type
_entity.pdbx_description
1 polymer ?
#
loop_
_entity_poly.entity_id
_entity_poly.type
_entity_poly.pdbx_seq_one_letter_code
_entity_poly.pdbx_strand_id
1 'polypeptide(L)'
;MSNTVGSVANRAGRPKDRQLIKILFINITVYIIFNLMPAVMYPYQQIVQYQSKSLAQSQMNSFLMVSSPIIFFIWVILIVQCFSFPHLASKRNLDCNQPPDHPFIPPGPNDIRGPCPALNTAANHGYLNRSGITNFDELVIMQQDLYNIGLDLAI
;
A
#
# COMPACT_ATOMS: atom_id res chain seq x y z
N MET A 1 -19.87 37.79 -19.06
CA MET A 1 -20.34 37.51 -17.69
C MET A 1 -19.67 36.21 -17.26
N SER A 2 -18.57 36.33 -16.50
CA SER A 2 -17.78 35.19 -16.04
C SER A 2 -18.39 34.70 -14.72
N ASN A 3 -18.98 33.51 -14.74
CA ASN A 3 -19.62 32.95 -13.55
C ASN A 3 -18.54 32.44 -12.60
N THR A 4 -18.44 33.12 -11.46
CA THR A 4 -17.67 32.70 -10.28
C THR A 4 -18.23 31.40 -9.73
N VAL A 5 -17.58 30.27 -10.06
CA VAL A 5 -17.72 29.05 -9.28
C VAL A 5 -17.10 29.34 -7.92
N GLY A 6 -17.94 29.55 -6.92
CA GLY A 6 -17.53 29.67 -5.54
C GLY A 6 -16.72 28.43 -5.17
N SER A 7 -15.41 28.62 -4.97
CA SER A 7 -14.59 27.59 -4.36
C SER A 7 -15.12 27.42 -2.94
N VAL A 8 -15.85 26.33 -2.73
CA VAL A 8 -15.97 25.71 -1.42
C VAL A 8 -14.55 25.32 -1.04
N ALA A 9 -13.83 26.28 -0.47
CA ALA A 9 -12.54 26.06 0.13
C ALA A 9 -12.80 25.06 1.25
N ASN A 10 -12.47 23.81 0.96
CA ASN A 10 -12.33 22.75 1.93
C ASN A 10 -11.62 23.37 3.15
N ARG A 11 -12.35 23.51 4.25
CA ARG A 11 -11.78 23.67 5.59
C ARG A 11 -11.07 22.36 5.95
N ALA A 12 -10.07 21.98 5.15
CA ALA A 12 -9.05 21.05 5.59
C ALA A 12 -8.43 21.72 6.82
N GLY A 13 -8.63 21.08 7.98
CA GLY A 13 -8.41 21.64 9.31
C GLY A 13 -7.13 22.46 9.40
N ARG A 14 -7.18 23.56 10.17
CA ARG A 14 -6.05 24.47 10.34
C ARG A 14 -4.81 23.66 10.74
N PRO A 15 -3.59 24.06 10.39
CA PRO A 15 -2.38 23.28 10.66
C PRO A 15 -2.22 22.86 12.13
N LYS A 16 -2.79 23.62 13.08
CA LYS A 16 -2.88 23.26 14.51
C LYS A 16 -3.77 22.02 14.76
N ASP A 17 -4.87 21.87 14.03
CA ASP A 17 -5.83 20.76 14.16
C ASP A 17 -5.22 19.46 13.63
N ARG A 18 -4.41 19.52 12.56
CA ARG A 18 -3.70 18.37 12.00
C ARG A 18 -2.61 17.83 12.95
N GLN A 19 -1.94 18.72 13.68
CA GLN A 19 -0.94 18.31 14.68
C GLN A 19 -1.61 17.70 15.92
N LEU A 20 -2.74 18.25 16.35
CA LEU A 20 -3.50 17.73 17.49
C LEU A 20 -4.04 16.31 17.22
N ILE A 21 -4.55 16.06 16.01
CA ILE A 21 -5.02 14.72 15.59
C ILE A 21 -3.87 13.71 15.62
N LYS A 22 -2.67 14.08 15.14
CA LYS A 22 -1.49 13.20 15.17
C LYS A 22 -1.07 12.83 16.60
N ILE A 23 -1.03 13.81 17.50
CA ILE A 23 -0.67 13.60 18.91
C ILE A 23 -1.70 12.69 19.59
N LEU A 24 -2.98 12.87 19.29
CA LEU A 24 -4.05 12.04 19.86
C LEU A 24 -3.95 10.57 19.40
N PHE A 25 -3.68 10.33 18.12
CA PHE A 25 -3.48 8.97 17.59
C PHE A 25 -2.28 8.26 18.21
N ILE A 26 -1.15 8.97 18.39
CA ILE A 26 0.04 8.41 19.03
C ILE A 26 -0.26 8.06 20.49
N ASN A 27 -0.86 8.96 21.25
CA ASN A 27 -1.17 8.72 22.66
C ASN A 27 -2.17 7.56 22.87
N ILE A 28 -3.21 7.46 22.04
CA ILE A 28 -4.17 6.35 22.10
C ILE A 28 -3.48 5.02 21.78
N THR A 29 -2.64 4.99 20.73
CA THR A 29 -1.94 3.76 20.32
C THR A 29 -0.96 3.29 21.40
N VAL A 30 -0.20 4.21 21.99
CA VAL A 30 0.71 3.91 23.11
C VAL A 30 -0.08 3.41 24.33
N TYR A 31 -1.22 4.03 24.65
CA TYR A 31 -2.05 3.58 25.77
C TYR A 31 -2.57 2.15 25.58
N ILE A 32 -3.08 1.82 24.38
CA ILE A 32 -3.58 0.48 24.05
C ILE A 32 -2.45 -0.56 24.14
N ILE A 33 -1.28 -0.27 23.58
CA ILE A 33 -0.15 -1.20 23.56
C ILE A 33 0.37 -1.48 24.97
N PHE A 34 0.55 -0.45 25.79
CA PHE A 34 1.17 -0.60 27.11
C PHE A 34 0.19 -0.99 28.22
N ASN A 35 -1.10 -0.63 28.12
CA ASN A 35 -2.08 -0.93 29.17
C ASN A 35 -3.07 -2.04 28.81
N LEU A 36 -3.45 -2.19 27.53
CA LEU A 36 -4.47 -3.18 27.13
C LEU A 36 -3.85 -4.51 26.69
N MET A 37 -2.70 -4.49 26.01
CA MET A 37 -2.06 -5.71 25.50
C MET A 37 -1.62 -6.71 26.60
N PRO A 38 -1.09 -6.28 27.77
CA PRO A 38 -0.76 -7.21 28.85
C PRO A 38 -2.00 -7.94 29.41
N ALA A 39 -3.16 -7.26 29.44
CA ALA A 39 -4.41 -7.82 29.95
C ALA A 39 -4.98 -8.91 29.02
N VAL A 40 -4.72 -8.83 27.71
CA VAL A 40 -5.17 -9.84 26.73
C VAL A 40 -4.17 -11.01 26.60
N MET A 41 -2.87 -10.75 26.84
CA MET A 41 -1.83 -11.78 26.76
C MET A 41 -1.82 -12.72 27.98
N TYR A 42 -2.18 -12.23 29.17
CA TYR A 42 -2.19 -13.01 30.41
C TYR A 42 -3.07 -14.28 30.36
N PRO A 43 -4.33 -14.25 29.85
CA PRO A 43 -5.11 -15.48 29.70
C PRO A 43 -4.59 -16.40 28.58
N TYR A 44 -3.90 -15.85 27.57
CA TYR A 44 -3.36 -16.64 26.47
C TYR A 44 -2.20 -17.55 26.92
N GLN A 45 -1.34 -17.06 27.81
CA GLN A 45 -0.23 -17.86 28.35
C GLN A 45 -0.70 -19.05 29.19
N GLN A 46 -1.83 -18.93 29.89
CA GLN A 46 -2.41 -20.02 30.69
C GLN A 46 -2.93 -21.17 29.81
N ILE A 47 -3.46 -20.86 28.62
CA ILE A 47 -3.99 -21.87 27.68
C ILE A 47 -2.86 -22.71 27.07
N VAL A 48 -1.73 -22.09 26.70
CA VAL A 48 -0.60 -22.79 26.04
C VAL A 48 0.17 -23.70 27.02
N GLN A 49 0.15 -23.39 28.33
CA GLN A 49 0.77 -24.26 29.34
C GLN A 49 0.00 -25.57 29.57
N TYR A 50 -1.32 -25.60 29.36
CA TYR A 50 -2.11 -26.84 29.52
C TYR A 50 -1.79 -27.90 28.46
N GLN A 51 -1.35 -27.46 27.26
CA GLN A 51 -1.17 -28.35 26.10
C GLN A 51 0.25 -28.94 25.98
N SER A 52 1.21 -28.51 26.82
CA SER A 52 2.64 -28.88 26.68
C SER A 52 3.15 -29.75 27.84
N LYS A 53 2.56 -30.92 28.04
CA LYS A 53 3.26 -32.02 28.74
C LYS A 53 4.23 -32.72 27.78
N SER A 54 5.30 -32.04 27.36
CA SER A 54 6.51 -32.71 26.90
C SER A 54 7.74 -31.93 27.38
N LEU A 55 8.67 -32.63 28.03
CA LEU A 55 9.78 -32.08 28.81
C LEU A 55 10.80 -31.28 27.96
N ALA A 56 10.67 -31.28 26.63
CA ALA A 56 11.57 -30.60 25.70
C ALA A 56 11.27 -29.10 25.49
N GLN A 57 10.07 -28.62 25.82
CA GLN A 57 9.65 -27.23 25.55
C GLN A 57 10.14 -26.22 26.63
N SER A 58 10.50 -26.70 27.82
CA SER A 58 10.95 -25.84 28.94
C SER A 58 12.22 -25.06 28.62
N GLN A 59 13.15 -25.63 27.83
CA GLN A 59 14.44 -25.01 27.52
C GLN A 59 14.35 -23.93 26.41
N MET A 60 13.41 -24.04 25.48
CA MET A 60 13.21 -23.06 24.39
C MET A 60 12.45 -21.80 24.84
N ASN A 61 11.72 -21.88 25.96
CA ASN A 61 10.92 -20.77 26.49
C ASN A 61 11.76 -19.73 27.26
N SER A 62 12.98 -20.07 27.69
CA SER A 62 13.89 -19.11 28.34
C SER A 62 14.49 -18.11 27.35
N PHE A 63 14.72 -18.52 26.09
CA PHE A 63 15.32 -17.66 25.08
C PHE A 63 14.31 -16.63 24.53
N LEU A 64 13.04 -17.04 24.36
CA LEU A 64 11.96 -16.18 23.87
C LEU A 64 11.51 -15.10 24.88
N MET A 65 11.76 -15.29 26.19
CA MET A 65 11.43 -14.28 27.20
C MET A 65 12.48 -13.17 27.33
N VAL A 66 13.74 -13.41 26.92
CA VAL A 66 14.84 -12.42 27.02
C VAL A 66 15.07 -11.66 25.71
N SER A 67 14.68 -12.22 24.56
CA SER A 67 14.79 -11.56 23.24
C SER A 67 13.62 -10.62 22.90
N SER A 68 12.51 -10.72 23.64
CA SER A 68 11.29 -9.92 23.43
C SER A 68 11.48 -8.39 23.51
N PRO A 69 12.23 -7.81 24.48
CA PRO A 69 12.39 -6.36 24.52
C PRO A 69 13.28 -5.84 23.38
N ILE A 70 14.39 -6.52 23.03
CA ILE A 70 15.31 -6.06 22.00
C ILE A 70 14.65 -6.10 20.62
N ILE A 71 13.91 -7.17 20.31
CA ILE A 71 13.16 -7.29 19.06
C ILE A 71 12.05 -6.24 19.01
N PHE A 72 11.34 -5.99 20.12
CA PHE A 72 10.34 -4.93 20.19
C PHE A 72 10.94 -3.53 19.99
N PHE A 73 12.09 -3.23 20.60
CA PHE A 73 12.80 -1.97 20.41
C PHE A 73 13.31 -1.80 18.98
N ILE A 74 13.85 -2.86 18.35
CA ILE A 74 14.27 -2.84 16.94
C ILE A 74 13.06 -2.62 16.02
N TRP A 75 11.93 -3.28 16.29
CA TRP A 75 10.69 -3.14 15.51
C TRP A 75 10.08 -1.73 15.65
N VAL A 76 10.09 -1.17 16.87
CA VAL A 76 9.64 0.21 17.13
C VAL A 76 10.58 1.22 16.47
N ILE A 77 11.90 1.02 16.50
CA ILE A 77 12.86 1.90 15.83
C ILE A 77 12.65 1.86 14.31
N LEU A 78 12.44 0.68 13.71
CA LEU A 78 12.15 0.54 12.28
C LEU A 78 10.83 1.23 11.89
N ILE A 79 9.81 1.17 12.75
CA ILE A 79 8.53 1.87 12.52
C ILE A 79 8.68 3.38 12.70
N VAL A 80 9.40 3.84 13.72
CA VAL A 80 9.62 5.28 14.00
C VAL A 80 10.49 5.93 12.92
N GLN A 81 11.46 5.19 12.35
CA GLN A 81 12.24 5.63 11.20
C GLN A 81 11.37 5.76 9.93
N CYS A 82 10.35 4.91 9.79
CA CYS A 82 9.38 5.00 8.70
C CYS A 82 8.49 6.26 8.82
N PHE A 83 8.16 6.70 10.04
CA PHE A 83 7.38 7.93 10.27
C PHE A 83 8.22 9.22 10.23
N SER A 84 9.53 9.14 10.49
CA SER A 84 10.43 10.30 10.52
C SER A 84 11.05 10.63 9.16
N PHE A 85 11.04 9.71 8.19
CA PHE A 85 11.49 9.94 6.81
C PHE A 85 10.33 9.80 5.80
N PRO A 86 9.43 10.80 5.70
CA PRO A 86 8.42 10.81 4.64
C PRO A 86 9.02 11.00 3.23
N HIS A 87 10.33 11.21 3.10
CA HIS A 87 10.94 11.66 1.84
C HIS A 87 11.28 10.54 0.83
N LEU A 88 11.21 9.26 1.22
CA LEU A 88 11.47 8.13 0.30
C LEU A 88 10.20 7.45 -0.22
N ALA A 89 9.02 7.78 0.30
CA ALA A 89 7.76 7.18 -0.14
C ALA A 89 7.10 7.88 -1.33
N SER A 90 7.69 8.95 -1.90
CA SER A 90 7.10 9.69 -3.03
C SER A 90 8.14 10.21 -4.00
N LYS A 91 8.74 9.28 -4.74
CA LYS A 91 9.32 9.52 -6.07
C LYS A 91 8.74 8.53 -7.08
N ARG A 92 7.43 8.25 -7.04
CA ARG A 92 6.73 8.06 -8.31
C ARG A 92 6.41 9.46 -8.78
N ASN A 93 6.80 9.79 -10.00
CA ASN A 93 6.60 11.06 -10.68
C ASN A 93 5.08 11.27 -10.99
N LEU A 94 4.24 11.13 -9.96
CA LEU A 94 2.80 11.32 -9.99
C LEU A 94 2.54 12.74 -9.50
N ASP A 95 2.99 13.69 -10.30
CA ASP A 95 2.51 15.05 -10.21
C ASP A 95 1.05 15.00 -10.63
N CYS A 96 0.12 15.25 -9.69
CA CYS A 96 -1.31 15.41 -10.00
C CYS A 96 -1.60 16.59 -10.96
N ASN A 97 -0.57 17.33 -11.32
CA ASN A 97 -0.57 18.45 -12.25
C ASN A 97 0.14 18.15 -13.58
N GLN A 98 0.74 16.96 -13.74
CA GLN A 98 1.32 16.53 -15.01
C GLN A 98 0.32 15.61 -15.72
N PRO A 99 0.02 15.83 -17.02
CA PRO A 99 -0.83 14.91 -17.76
C PRO A 99 -0.17 13.53 -17.76
N PRO A 100 -0.91 12.44 -17.46
CA PRO A 100 -0.34 11.10 -17.54
C PRO A 100 0.11 10.83 -18.98
N ASP A 101 1.30 10.24 -19.16
CA ASP A 101 1.87 9.95 -20.49
C ASP A 101 0.96 9.07 -21.35
N HIS A 102 0.13 8.24 -20.70
CA HIS A 102 -0.85 7.36 -21.31
C HIS A 102 -2.26 7.63 -20.75
N PRO A 103 -2.94 8.71 -21.19
CA PRO A 103 -4.26 9.05 -20.67
C PRO A 103 -5.30 8.04 -21.16
N PHE A 104 -6.26 7.76 -20.28
CA PHE A 104 -7.43 6.98 -20.65
C PHE A 104 -8.28 7.75 -21.66
N ILE A 105 -8.61 7.10 -22.78
CA ILE A 105 -9.58 7.60 -23.75
C ILE A 105 -10.60 6.48 -23.97
N PRO A 106 -11.92 6.78 -23.86
CA PRO A 106 -12.94 5.79 -24.13
C PRO A 106 -12.88 5.32 -25.59
N PRO A 107 -13.20 4.05 -25.88
CA PRO A 107 -13.22 3.53 -27.24
C PRO A 107 -14.26 4.27 -28.09
N GLY A 108 -13.88 4.58 -29.33
CA GLY A 108 -14.79 5.09 -30.35
C GLY A 108 -15.72 4.00 -30.89
N PRO A 109 -16.73 4.37 -31.70
CA PRO A 109 -17.72 3.43 -32.25
C PRO A 109 -17.11 2.41 -33.23
N ASN A 110 -15.95 2.70 -33.80
CA ASN A 110 -15.24 1.82 -34.75
C ASN A 110 -14.07 1.07 -34.09
N ASP A 111 -13.82 1.29 -32.80
CA ASP A 111 -12.72 0.64 -32.08
C ASP A 111 -13.15 -0.76 -31.63
N ILE A 112 -12.30 -1.75 -31.91
CA ILE A 112 -12.58 -3.15 -31.59
C ILE A 112 -12.08 -3.44 -30.17
N ARG A 113 -12.92 -4.08 -29.37
CA ARG A 113 -12.57 -4.57 -28.03
C ARG A 113 -12.92 -6.04 -27.93
N GLY A 114 -11.97 -6.82 -27.45
CA GLY A 114 -12.11 -8.27 -27.30
C GLY A 114 -12.62 -8.66 -25.92
N PRO A 115 -12.71 -9.97 -25.64
CA PRO A 115 -13.08 -10.47 -24.31
C PRO A 115 -11.99 -10.26 -23.25
N CYS A 116 -10.74 -9.97 -23.64
CA CYS A 116 -9.63 -9.80 -22.71
C CYS A 116 -9.63 -8.38 -22.08
N PRO A 117 -9.83 -8.25 -20.77
CA PRO A 117 -9.91 -6.94 -20.11
C PRO A 117 -8.56 -6.20 -20.09
N ALA A 118 -7.44 -6.94 -20.06
CA ALA A 118 -6.09 -6.37 -20.07
C ALA A 118 -5.81 -5.67 -21.41
N LEU A 119 -6.06 -6.36 -22.53
CA LEU A 119 -5.86 -5.80 -23.87
C LEU A 119 -6.73 -4.56 -24.13
N ASN A 120 -7.97 -4.58 -23.62
CA ASN A 120 -8.87 -3.43 -23.73
C ASN A 120 -8.34 -2.21 -22.96
N THR A 121 -7.77 -2.44 -21.78
CA THR A 121 -7.13 -1.38 -20.97
C THR A 121 -5.92 -0.82 -21.69
N ALA A 122 -5.04 -1.68 -22.20
CA ALA A 122 -3.85 -1.28 -22.96
C ALA A 122 -4.22 -0.42 -24.20
N ALA A 123 -5.25 -0.81 -24.94
CA ALA A 123 -5.76 -0.04 -26.08
C ALA A 123 -6.39 1.31 -25.64
N ASN A 124 -7.12 1.35 -24.52
CA ASN A 124 -7.70 2.59 -23.99
C ASN A 124 -6.64 3.56 -23.43
N HIS A 125 -5.47 3.07 -23.06
CA HIS A 125 -4.33 3.88 -22.61
C HIS A 125 -3.29 4.14 -23.72
N GLY A 126 -3.46 3.56 -24.91
CA GLY A 126 -2.57 3.79 -26.06
C GLY A 126 -1.22 3.09 -25.97
N TYR A 127 -1.08 2.06 -25.13
CA TYR A 127 0.05 1.11 -25.21
C TYR A 127 -0.10 0.12 -26.37
N LEU A 128 -1.33 -0.02 -26.84
CA LEU A 128 -1.69 -0.70 -28.08
C LEU A 128 -2.44 0.28 -28.97
N ASN A 129 -2.39 0.04 -30.28
CA ASN A 129 -3.23 0.73 -31.24
C ASN A 129 -4.69 0.80 -30.76
N ARG A 130 -5.20 2.04 -30.61
CA ARG A 130 -6.51 2.33 -30.02
C ARG A 130 -7.67 1.72 -30.81
N SER A 131 -7.46 1.45 -32.10
CA SER A 131 -8.42 0.74 -32.95
C SER A 131 -8.66 -0.72 -32.54
N GLY A 132 -7.79 -1.31 -31.72
CA GLY A 132 -7.86 -2.71 -31.31
C GLY A 132 -7.28 -3.69 -32.32
N ILE A 133 -6.65 -3.20 -33.40
CA ILE A 133 -5.93 -4.01 -34.40
C ILE A 133 -4.44 -3.70 -34.26
N THR A 134 -3.64 -4.72 -33.95
CA THR A 134 -2.22 -4.60 -33.60
C THR A 134 -1.40 -5.75 -34.19
N ASN A 135 -0.08 -5.59 -34.22
CA ASN A 135 0.86 -6.63 -34.60
C ASN A 135 1.36 -7.41 -33.37
N PHE A 136 1.89 -8.62 -33.59
CA PHE A 136 2.41 -9.45 -32.52
C PHE A 136 3.54 -8.76 -31.72
N ASP A 137 4.48 -8.10 -32.40
CA ASP A 137 5.61 -7.43 -31.75
C ASP A 137 5.16 -6.30 -30.81
N GLU A 138 4.17 -5.50 -31.22
CA GLU A 138 3.58 -4.43 -30.40
C GLU A 138 2.89 -5.02 -29.15
N LEU A 139 2.27 -6.19 -29.31
CA LEU A 139 1.62 -6.94 -28.24
C LEU A 139 2.64 -7.44 -27.20
N VAL A 140 3.79 -7.95 -27.63
CA VAL A 140 4.87 -8.41 -26.74
C VAL A 140 5.48 -7.24 -25.98
N ILE A 141 5.78 -6.13 -26.67
CA ILE A 141 6.36 -4.93 -26.07
C ILE A 141 5.39 -4.31 -25.05
N MET A 142 4.10 -4.20 -25.39
CA MET A 142 3.09 -3.69 -24.47
C MET A 142 2.98 -4.53 -23.19
N GLN A 143 3.01 -5.87 -23.32
CA GLN A 143 2.93 -6.76 -22.17
C GLN A 143 4.10 -6.57 -21.20
N GLN A 144 5.28 -6.25 -21.73
CA GLN A 144 6.46 -5.92 -20.94
C GLN A 144 6.35 -4.53 -20.31
N ASP A 145 5.98 -3.51 -21.08
CA ASP A 145 6.00 -2.12 -20.63
C ASP A 145 4.85 -1.78 -19.67
N LEU A 146 3.65 -2.31 -19.93
CA LEU A 146 2.45 -2.00 -19.14
C LEU A 146 2.24 -2.97 -17.97
N TYR A 147 2.44 -4.27 -18.21
CA TYR A 147 2.13 -5.33 -17.23
C TYR A 147 3.36 -5.98 -16.62
N ASN A 148 4.57 -5.61 -17.07
CA ASN A 148 5.82 -6.18 -16.59
C ASN A 148 5.84 -7.71 -16.69
N ILE A 149 5.29 -8.23 -17.79
CA ILE A 149 5.29 -9.64 -18.14
C ILE A 149 6.66 -10.00 -18.72
N GLY A 150 7.28 -11.08 -18.24
CA GLY A 150 8.56 -11.55 -18.79
C GLY A 150 8.41 -12.02 -20.23
N LEU A 151 9.47 -11.88 -21.05
CA LEU A 151 9.46 -12.26 -22.47
C LEU A 151 8.95 -13.70 -22.71
N ASP A 152 9.28 -14.62 -21.83
CA ASP A 152 8.86 -16.04 -21.90
C ASP A 152 7.34 -16.24 -21.82
N LEU A 153 6.62 -15.33 -21.16
CA LEU A 153 5.17 -15.37 -21.02
C LEU A 153 4.43 -14.49 -22.04
N ALA A 154 5.16 -13.60 -22.72
CA ALA A 154 4.57 -12.62 -23.63
C ALA A 154 4.46 -13.15 -25.08
N ILE A 155 5.17 -14.23 -25.41
CA ILE A 155 5.23 -14.87 -26.74
C ILE A 155 4.24 -16.03 -26.92
#